data_AF-A0A1X1BNQ2-F1
#
_entry.id   AF-A0A1X1BNQ2-F1
#
_cell.length_a   1.000
_cell.length_b   1.000
_cell.length_c   1.000
_cell.angle_alpha   90.00
_cell.angle_beta   90.00
_cell.angle_gamma   90.00
#
_symmetry.space_group_name_H-M   'P 1'
#
loop_
_entity.id
_entity.type
_entity.pdbx_description
1 polymer ?
#
loop_
_entity_poly.entity_id
_entity_poly.type
_entity_poly.pdbx_seq_one_letter_code
_entity_poly.pdbx_strand_id
1 'polypeptide(L)'
;MDNECPICLDVITPLSEKKLLVSKVCDHKICDVCAEQQLSSQLGHAQCAICRCHITRESFAPFDMSQIPYNILKDAHKRVLQVYNDTRANFKDTPEYDKFLEERETLINNLAAGKNDPRWDLADAELKNYERQNAGRITENIALQHDELRKRVKRVVETEQTFYEMVEKGAPFNLWKVEELVHTLQRTHASFFSEEKEVVSSVGECKPLNAAIRNDTDIPRRTLTSRDKVLECDISGGYDSKLVNHRCEIQVDLLLFWNLV
;
A
#
# COMPACT_ATOMS: atom_id res chain seq x y z
N MET A 1 5.31 34.74 -4.66
CA MET A 1 3.91 34.87 -5.12
C MET A 1 3.08 33.62 -4.81
N ASP A 2 3.66 32.54 -4.26
CA ASP A 2 2.93 31.25 -4.09
C ASP A 2 2.17 31.10 -2.77
N ASN A 3 2.19 32.12 -1.91
CA ASN A 3 1.67 32.09 -0.53
C ASN A 3 0.54 33.10 -0.31
N GLU A 4 0.09 33.75 -1.38
CA GLU A 4 -0.97 34.75 -1.33
C GLU A 4 -2.29 34.10 -1.72
N CYS A 5 -3.32 34.33 -0.91
CA CYS A 5 -4.66 33.89 -1.28
C CYS A 5 -5.17 34.78 -2.43
N PRO A 6 -5.54 34.22 -3.60
CA PRO A 6 -5.94 35.03 -4.76
C PRO A 6 -7.29 35.75 -4.59
N ILE A 7 -8.01 35.48 -3.50
CA ILE A 7 -9.34 36.05 -3.23
C ILE A 7 -9.24 37.21 -2.24
N CYS A 8 -8.56 37.00 -1.11
CA CYS A 8 -8.40 38.02 -0.08
C CYS A 8 -7.06 38.77 -0.16
N LEU A 9 -6.15 38.36 -1.04
CA LEU A 9 -4.81 38.93 -1.24
C LEU A 9 -3.93 38.93 0.03
N ASP A 10 -4.32 38.16 1.04
CA ASP A 10 -3.54 38.00 2.25
C ASP A 10 -2.36 37.05 1.99
N VAL A 11 -1.17 37.47 2.41
CA VAL A 11 0.03 36.63 2.43
C VAL A 11 -0.01 35.74 3.66
N ILE A 12 -0.21 34.44 3.45
CA ILE A 12 -0.28 33.45 4.53
C ILE A 12 1.13 33.00 4.88
N THR A 13 1.54 33.28 6.10
CA THR A 13 2.80 32.82 6.67
C THR A 13 2.54 31.73 7.71
N PRO A 14 3.55 30.93 8.10
CA PRO A 14 3.39 29.91 9.15
C PRO A 14 2.95 30.47 10.51
N LEU A 15 3.14 31.77 10.77
CA LEU A 15 2.70 32.46 11.99
C LEU A 15 1.28 33.05 11.85
N SER A 16 0.69 33.00 10.66
CA SER A 16 -0.68 33.44 10.44
C SER A 16 -1.67 32.49 11.12
N GLU A 17 -2.77 33.03 11.64
CA GLU A 17 -3.89 32.24 12.14
C GLU A 17 -4.61 31.47 11.02
N LYS A 18 -4.50 31.94 9.77
CA LYS A 18 -5.13 31.32 8.60
C LYS A 18 -4.21 30.24 8.04
N LYS A 19 -4.80 29.12 7.62
CA LYS A 19 -4.08 28.04 6.91
C LYS A 19 -4.30 28.17 5.40
N LEU A 20 -3.28 27.83 4.62
CA LEU A 20 -3.39 27.70 3.18
C LEU A 20 -3.87 26.28 2.86
N LEU A 21 -4.88 26.17 2.01
CA LEU A 21 -5.44 24.91 1.53
C LEU A 21 -5.18 24.78 0.03
N VAL A 22 -4.87 23.57 -0.43
CA VAL A 22 -4.75 23.23 -1.86
C VAL A 22 -5.88 22.28 -2.25
N SER A 23 -6.53 22.56 -3.39
CA SER A 23 -7.54 21.66 -3.95
C SER A 23 -6.88 20.52 -4.73
N LYS A 24 -7.20 19.27 -4.41
CA LYS A 24 -6.70 18.07 -5.13
C LYS A 24 -7.21 17.96 -6.57
N VAL A 25 -8.26 18.71 -6.93
CA VAL A 25 -8.88 18.63 -8.27
C VAL A 25 -8.25 19.63 -9.24
N CYS A 26 -7.87 20.81 -8.75
CA CYS A 26 -7.42 21.91 -9.60
C CYS A 26 -6.09 22.57 -9.17
N ASP A 27 -5.44 22.06 -8.11
CA ASP A 27 -4.15 22.53 -7.56
C ASP A 27 -4.07 24.04 -7.23
N HIS A 28 -5.22 24.69 -7.10
CA HIS A 28 -5.30 26.08 -6.66
C HIS A 28 -5.22 26.17 -5.15
N LYS A 29 -4.47 27.18 -4.68
CA LYS A 29 -4.23 27.46 -3.26
C LYS A 29 -5.11 28.62 -2.80
N ILE A 30 -5.87 28.43 -1.71
CA ILE A 30 -6.74 29.44 -1.10
C ILE A 30 -6.68 29.35 0.42
N CYS A 31 -6.97 30.43 1.14
CA CYS A 31 -7.01 30.39 2.60
C CYS A 31 -8.26 29.65 3.13
N ASP A 32 -8.17 29.09 4.33
CA ASP A 32 -9.27 28.34 4.98
C ASP A 32 -10.59 29.14 5.02
N VAL A 33 -10.50 30.43 5.41
CA VAL A 33 -11.66 31.33 5.47
C VAL A 33 -12.32 31.53 4.11
N CYS A 34 -11.53 31.74 3.05
CA CYS A 34 -12.06 31.90 1.70
C CYS A 34 -12.60 30.58 1.14
N ALA A 35 -11.99 29.44 1.49
CA ALA A 35 -12.48 28.12 1.11
C ALA A 35 -13.85 27.85 1.73
N GLU A 36 -14.01 28.11 3.02
CA GLU A 36 -15.30 27.93 3.71
C GLU A 36 -16.37 28.90 3.20
N GLN A 37 -16.00 30.14 2.89
CA GLN A 37 -16.91 31.09 2.27
C GLN A 37 -17.36 30.64 0.87
N GLN A 38 -16.46 30.08 0.05
CA GLN A 38 -16.82 29.53 -1.26
C GLN A 38 -17.78 28.35 -1.14
N LEU A 39 -17.48 27.42 -0.24
CA LEU A 39 -18.32 26.25 0.03
C LEU A 39 -19.70 26.66 0.56
N SER A 40 -19.78 27.73 1.35
CA SER A 40 -21.03 28.19 1.96
C SER A 40 -21.88 29.08 1.04
N SER A 41 -21.24 29.88 0.18
CA SER A 41 -21.94 30.83 -0.70
C SER A 41 -22.68 30.15 -1.84
N GLN A 42 -22.24 28.97 -2.26
CA GLN A 42 -22.87 28.19 -3.32
C GLN A 42 -23.67 27.04 -2.70
N LEU A 43 -24.99 27.22 -2.59
CA LEU A 43 -25.91 26.19 -2.14
C LEU A 43 -25.90 25.02 -3.15
N GLY A 44 -25.03 24.02 -2.92
CA GLY A 44 -24.86 22.85 -3.79
C GLY A 44 -23.39 22.56 -4.13
N HIS A 45 -23.10 22.40 -5.42
CA HIS A 45 -21.74 22.11 -5.90
C HIS A 45 -20.92 23.40 -5.94
N ALA A 46 -20.04 23.57 -4.96
CA ALA A 46 -19.11 24.69 -4.96
C ALA A 46 -18.17 24.61 -6.18
N GLN A 47 -17.81 25.75 -6.72
CA GLN A 47 -16.93 25.93 -7.85
C GLN A 47 -15.72 26.74 -7.41
N CYS A 48 -14.53 26.33 -7.83
CA CYS A 48 -13.31 27.08 -7.56
C CYS A 48 -13.43 28.49 -8.16
N ALA A 49 -13.16 29.56 -7.40
CA ALA A 49 -13.22 30.93 -7.94
C ALA A 49 -12.20 31.22 -9.05
N ILE A 50 -11.17 30.39 -9.20
CA ILE A 50 -10.11 30.59 -10.19
C ILE A 50 -10.46 29.89 -11.49
N CYS A 51 -10.72 28.57 -11.44
CA CYS A 51 -10.95 27.75 -12.64
C CYS A 51 -12.37 27.23 -12.82
N ARG A 52 -13.28 27.52 -11.88
CA ARG A 52 -14.69 27.08 -11.86
C ARG A 52 -14.92 25.56 -11.88
N CYS A 53 -13.88 24.75 -11.63
CA CYS A 53 -14.04 23.32 -11.40
C CYS A 53 -14.90 23.05 -10.17
N HIS A 54 -15.71 21.99 -10.23
CA HIS A 54 -16.49 21.54 -9.08
C HIS A 54 -15.57 21.04 -7.96
N ILE A 55 -15.78 21.56 -6.76
CA ILE A 55 -14.99 21.29 -5.57
C ILE A 55 -15.93 20.95 -4.40
N THR A 56 -15.47 20.06 -3.54
CA THR A 56 -16.17 19.66 -2.30
C THR A 56 -15.30 19.96 -1.09
N ARG A 57 -15.86 19.92 0.12
CA ARG A 57 -15.07 20.15 1.35
C ARG A 57 -13.89 19.16 1.47
N GLU A 58 -14.09 17.91 1.09
CA GLU A 58 -13.08 16.84 1.09
C GLU A 58 -11.98 17.00 0.03
N SER A 59 -12.24 17.82 -1.00
CA SER A 59 -11.27 18.06 -2.06
C SER A 59 -10.11 18.96 -1.62
N PHE A 60 -10.26 19.69 -0.51
CA PHE A 60 -9.22 20.54 0.04
C PHE A 60 -8.31 19.77 1.02
N ALA A 61 -7.01 19.97 0.87
CA ALA A 61 -6.00 19.50 1.81
C ALA A 61 -5.20 20.68 2.36
N PRO A 62 -4.76 20.65 3.63
CA PRO A 62 -3.86 21.66 4.16
C PRO A 62 -2.54 21.65 3.38
N PHE A 63 -2.09 22.82 3.00
CA PHE A 63 -0.81 23.02 2.32
C PHE A 63 0.23 23.53 3.31
N ASP A 64 1.16 22.65 3.67
CA ASP A 64 2.26 23.00 4.56
C ASP A 64 3.46 23.50 3.76
N MET A 65 3.76 24.79 3.92
CA MET A 65 4.91 25.44 3.28
C MET A 65 6.24 24.79 3.66
N SER A 66 6.37 24.34 4.91
CA SER A 66 7.57 23.70 5.43
C SER A 66 7.89 22.37 4.75
N GLN A 67 6.89 21.72 4.16
CA GLN A 67 7.07 20.43 3.50
C GLN A 67 7.63 20.55 2.07
N ILE A 68 7.55 21.72 1.43
CA ILE A 68 8.05 21.93 0.07
C ILE A 68 9.54 21.57 -0.09
N PRO A 69 10.48 22.17 0.69
CA PRO A 69 11.90 21.84 0.54
C PRO A 69 12.17 20.37 0.85
N TYR A 70 11.46 19.80 1.82
CA TYR A 70 11.57 18.39 2.16
C TYR A 70 11.09 17.47 1.03
N ASN A 71 9.98 17.81 0.38
CA ASN A 71 9.44 17.04 -0.75
C ASN A 71 10.38 17.11 -1.96
N ILE A 72 10.93 18.30 -2.28
CA ILE A 72 11.93 18.47 -3.34
C ILE A 72 13.17 17.59 -3.06
N LEU A 73 13.67 17.63 -1.83
CA LEU A 73 14.81 16.82 -1.42
C LEU A 73 14.47 15.32 -1.51
N LYS A 74 13.30 14.91 -1.02
CA LYS A 74 12.83 13.52 -1.06
C LYS A 74 12.70 13.00 -2.50
N ASP A 75 12.18 13.80 -3.41
CA ASP A 75 12.05 13.45 -4.82
C ASP A 75 13.43 13.34 -5.50
N ALA A 76 14.35 14.26 -5.20
CA ALA A 76 15.74 14.20 -5.66
C ALA A 76 16.45 12.94 -5.12
N HIS A 77 16.33 12.66 -3.82
CA HIS A 77 16.85 11.43 -3.20
C HIS A 77 16.32 10.18 -3.88
N LYS A 78 15.00 10.08 -4.06
CA LYS A 78 14.37 8.91 -4.69
C LYS A 78 14.91 8.71 -6.10
N ARG A 79 14.99 9.78 -6.89
CA ARG A 79 15.48 9.75 -8.27
C ARG A 79 16.93 9.29 -8.34
N VAL A 80 17.80 9.84 -7.49
CA VAL A 80 19.23 9.47 -7.49
C VAL A 80 19.41 8.05 -6.99
N LEU A 81 18.74 7.63 -5.91
CA LEU A 81 18.86 6.27 -5.35
C LEU A 81 18.38 5.17 -6.31
N GLN A 82 17.43 5.47 -7.19
CA GLN A 82 16.99 4.54 -8.23
C GLN A 82 18.09 4.25 -9.25
N VAL A 83 18.94 5.25 -9.55
CA VAL A 83 20.02 5.14 -10.54
C VAL A 83 21.34 4.70 -9.89
N TYR A 84 21.71 5.33 -8.76
CA TYR A 84 22.90 5.03 -7.96
C TYR A 84 22.56 3.99 -6.88
N ASN A 85 22.23 2.78 -7.33
CA ASN A 85 21.73 1.69 -6.48
C ASN A 85 22.80 0.67 -6.07
N ASP A 86 24.08 0.99 -6.25
CA ASP A 86 25.18 0.13 -5.84
C ASP A 86 25.25 -0.04 -4.32
N THR A 87 25.52 -1.27 -3.89
CA THR A 87 25.69 -1.62 -2.48
C THR A 87 27.17 -1.78 -2.13
N ARG A 88 27.49 -1.86 -0.84
CA ARG A 88 28.88 -2.06 -0.37
C ARG A 88 29.57 -3.28 -0.99
N ALA A 89 28.80 -4.30 -1.38
CA ALA A 89 29.31 -5.51 -2.02
C ALA A 89 29.94 -5.27 -3.41
N ASN A 90 29.59 -4.16 -4.07
CA ASN A 90 30.09 -3.83 -5.41
C ASN A 90 31.48 -3.16 -5.39
N PHE A 91 32.00 -2.84 -4.20
CA PHE A 91 33.26 -2.11 -4.03
C PHE A 91 34.30 -2.98 -3.32
N LYS A 92 35.57 -2.82 -3.70
CA LYS A 92 36.67 -3.56 -3.07
C LYS A 92 37.00 -2.94 -1.72
N ASP A 93 37.22 -1.63 -1.72
CA ASP A 93 37.71 -0.91 -0.55
C ASP A 93 36.65 0.01 0.05
N THR A 94 36.77 0.27 1.35
CA THR A 94 35.85 1.17 2.06
C THR A 94 35.96 2.63 1.60
N PRO A 95 37.17 3.20 1.36
CA PRO A 95 37.30 4.57 0.84
C PRO A 95 36.65 4.78 -0.53
N GLU A 96 36.63 3.77 -1.40
CA GLU A 96 35.95 3.85 -2.71
C GLU A 96 34.43 3.94 -2.52
N TYR A 97 33.88 3.17 -1.60
CA TYR A 97 32.46 3.20 -1.27
C TYR A 97 32.07 4.54 -0.63
N ASP A 98 32.88 5.06 0.31
CA ASP A 98 32.62 6.35 0.95
C ASP A 98 32.63 7.49 -0.07
N LYS A 99 33.57 7.46 -1.02
CA LYS A 99 33.61 8.42 -2.14
C LYS A 99 32.36 8.33 -3.01
N PHE A 100 31.90 7.12 -3.31
CA PHE A 100 30.65 6.92 -4.06
C PHE A 100 29.42 7.48 -3.30
N LEU A 101 29.37 7.32 -1.98
CA LEU A 101 28.31 7.90 -1.15
C LEU A 101 28.33 9.42 -1.18
N GLU A 102 29.52 10.02 -1.10
CA GLU A 102 29.70 11.47 -1.18
C GLU A 102 29.32 12.05 -2.55
N GLU A 103 29.72 11.38 -3.64
CA GLU A 103 29.30 11.73 -5.01
C GLU A 103 27.77 11.68 -5.15
N ARG A 104 27.15 10.64 -4.59
CA ARG A 104 25.69 10.48 -4.58
C ARG A 104 24.99 11.61 -3.81
N GLU A 105 25.48 11.97 -2.63
CA GLU A 105 24.93 13.08 -1.83
C GLU A 105 25.13 14.44 -2.50
N THR A 106 26.28 14.63 -3.16
CA THR A 106 26.55 15.85 -3.95
C THR A 106 25.54 15.99 -5.08
N LEU A 107 25.25 14.89 -5.79
CA LEU A 107 24.26 14.88 -6.87
C LEU A 107 22.85 15.22 -6.36
N ILE A 108 22.48 14.65 -5.22
CA ILE A 108 21.20 14.93 -4.56
C ILE A 108 21.09 16.42 -4.19
N ASN A 109 22.12 16.98 -3.56
CA ASN A 109 22.14 18.38 -3.16
C ASN A 109 22.05 19.32 -4.37
N ASN A 110 22.74 19.00 -5.46
CA ASN A 110 22.66 19.77 -6.71
C ASN A 110 21.27 19.69 -7.36
N LEU A 111 20.61 18.53 -7.33
CA LEU A 111 19.25 18.38 -7.85
C LEU A 111 18.20 19.06 -6.93
N ALA A 112 18.42 19.07 -5.62
CA ALA A 112 17.55 19.69 -4.64
C ALA A 112 17.61 21.23 -4.65
N ALA A 113 18.72 21.81 -5.12
CA ALA A 113 18.87 23.27 -5.30
C ALA A 113 17.83 23.88 -6.26
N GLY A 114 17.23 23.05 -7.12
CA GLY A 114 16.16 23.43 -8.04
C GLY A 114 16.65 23.86 -9.42
N LYS A 115 15.73 23.86 -10.40
CA LYS A 115 16.03 24.07 -11.83
C LYS A 115 16.60 25.44 -12.19
N ASN A 116 16.48 26.43 -11.31
CA ASN A 116 17.03 27.76 -11.55
C ASN A 116 18.54 27.84 -11.24
N ASP A 117 19.10 26.80 -10.60
CA ASP A 117 20.53 26.73 -10.30
C ASP A 117 21.29 26.12 -11.50
N PRO A 118 22.39 26.74 -11.97
CA PRO A 118 23.18 26.21 -13.08
C PRO A 118 23.77 24.81 -12.80
N ARG A 119 23.93 24.43 -11.53
CA ARG A 119 24.41 23.09 -11.14
C ARG A 119 23.38 22.00 -11.43
N TRP A 120 22.10 22.35 -11.51
CA TRP A 120 21.03 21.40 -11.74
C TRP A 120 21.16 20.72 -13.10
N ASP A 121 21.44 21.48 -14.16
CA ASP A 121 21.57 20.94 -15.52
C ASP A 121 22.77 19.99 -15.64
N LEU A 122 23.89 20.32 -14.97
CA LEU A 122 25.07 19.46 -14.93
C LEU A 122 24.79 18.14 -14.20
N ALA A 123 24.16 18.22 -13.03
CA ALA A 123 23.75 17.04 -12.26
C ALA A 123 22.73 16.17 -13.02
N ASP A 124 21.75 16.78 -13.68
CA ASP A 124 20.75 16.06 -14.48
C ASP A 124 21.38 15.35 -15.69
N ALA A 125 22.34 15.99 -16.35
CA ALA A 125 23.10 15.40 -17.45
C ALA A 125 23.99 14.24 -16.99
N GLU A 126 24.68 14.41 -15.86
CA GLU A 126 25.50 13.36 -15.24
C GLU A 126 24.66 12.14 -14.87
N LEU A 127 23.53 12.34 -14.19
CA LEU A 127 22.60 11.28 -13.81
C LEU A 127 22.09 10.50 -15.03
N LYS A 128 21.66 11.21 -16.09
CA LYS A 128 21.20 10.58 -17.34
C LYS A 128 22.30 9.80 -18.05
N ASN A 129 23.53 10.32 -18.02
CA ASN A 129 24.67 9.64 -18.63
C ASN A 129 24.99 8.34 -17.87
N TYR A 130 25.03 8.41 -16.54
CA TYR A 130 25.24 7.25 -15.69
C TYR A 130 24.15 6.19 -15.90
N GLU A 131 22.88 6.59 -15.94
CA GLU A 131 21.74 5.71 -16.19
C GLU A 131 21.89 4.95 -17.53
N ARG A 132 22.29 5.65 -18.60
CA ARG A 132 22.50 5.02 -19.92
C ARG A 132 23.66 4.04 -19.92
N GLN A 133 24.76 4.37 -19.24
CA GLN A 133 25.95 3.53 -19.19
C GLN A 133 25.74 2.29 -18.32
N ASN A 134 24.95 2.40 -17.24
CA ASN A 134 24.81 1.38 -16.22
C ASN A 134 23.43 0.69 -16.20
N ALA A 135 22.58 0.91 -17.19
CA ALA A 135 21.20 0.41 -17.21
C ALA A 135 21.06 -1.07 -16.83
N GLY A 136 21.88 -1.96 -17.40
CA GLY A 136 21.86 -3.39 -17.09
C GLY A 136 22.13 -3.68 -15.61
N ARG A 137 23.23 -3.12 -15.09
CA ARG A 137 23.62 -3.26 -13.68
C ARG A 137 22.57 -2.69 -12.73
N ILE A 138 21.96 -1.56 -13.09
CA ILE A 138 20.87 -0.94 -12.33
C ILE A 138 19.68 -1.91 -12.25
N THR A 139 19.26 -2.51 -13.37
CA THR A 139 18.14 -3.45 -13.39
C THR A 139 18.41 -4.71 -12.57
N GLU A 140 19.63 -5.26 -12.65
CA GLU A 140 20.04 -6.42 -11.85
C GLU A 140 20.01 -6.11 -10.35
N ASN A 141 20.58 -4.97 -9.95
CA ASN A 141 20.56 -4.52 -8.57
C ASN A 141 19.12 -4.31 -8.04
N ILE A 142 18.21 -3.77 -8.85
CA ILE A 142 16.79 -3.61 -8.48
C ILE A 142 16.13 -4.98 -8.26
N ALA A 143 16.39 -5.95 -9.15
CA ALA A 143 15.85 -7.30 -9.01
C ALA A 143 16.37 -7.99 -7.74
N LEU A 144 17.68 -7.86 -7.45
CA LEU A 144 18.28 -8.39 -6.23
C LEU A 144 17.67 -7.77 -4.97
N GLN A 145 17.54 -6.44 -4.92
CA GLN A 145 16.92 -5.74 -3.79
C GLN A 145 15.45 -6.16 -3.60
N HIS A 146 14.72 -6.35 -4.69
CA HIS A 146 13.35 -6.82 -4.66
C HIS A 146 13.24 -8.25 -4.10
N ASP A 147 14.13 -9.15 -4.51
CA ASP A 147 14.17 -10.53 -4.01
C ASP A 147 14.60 -10.61 -2.54
N GLU A 148 15.56 -9.78 -2.11
CA GLU A 148 15.96 -9.65 -0.71
C GLU A 148 14.80 -9.14 0.15
N LEU A 149 14.08 -8.12 -0.32
CA LEU A 149 12.89 -7.61 0.34
C LEU A 149 11.82 -8.69 0.44
N ARG A 150 11.56 -9.44 -0.63
CA ARG A 150 10.61 -10.57 -0.65
C ARG A 150 10.98 -11.61 0.41
N LYS A 151 12.25 -12.02 0.50
CA LYS A 151 12.73 -12.98 1.51
C LYS A 151 12.62 -12.43 2.93
N ARG A 152 12.90 -11.13 3.13
CA ARG A 152 12.77 -10.48 4.44
C ARG A 152 11.30 -10.44 4.89
N VAL A 153 10.39 -10.01 4.01
CA VAL A 153 8.96 -9.93 4.30
C VAL A 153 8.38 -11.32 4.59
N LYS A 154 8.75 -12.36 3.83
CA LYS A 154 8.34 -13.74 4.13
C LYS A 154 8.79 -14.20 5.52
N ARG A 155 10.06 -13.97 5.87
CA ARG A 155 10.59 -14.32 7.21
C ARG A 155 9.81 -13.64 8.33
N VAL A 156 9.50 -12.35 8.19
CA VAL A 156 8.72 -11.61 9.20
C VAL A 156 7.33 -12.21 9.37
N VAL A 157 6.64 -12.51 8.25
CA VAL A 157 5.32 -13.14 8.26
C VAL A 157 5.36 -14.54 8.89
N GLU A 158 6.39 -15.34 8.60
CA GLU A 158 6.58 -16.65 9.21
C GLU A 158 6.80 -16.57 10.74
N THR A 159 7.52 -15.54 11.21
CA THR A 159 7.78 -15.34 12.65
C THR A 159 6.60 -14.73 13.40
N GLU A 160 5.88 -13.78 12.80
CA GLU A 160 4.81 -13.01 13.47
C GLU A 160 3.42 -13.66 13.28
N GLN A 161 3.25 -14.49 12.24
CA GLN A 161 1.99 -15.15 11.87
C GLN A 161 0.82 -14.16 11.86
N THR A 162 -0.26 -14.42 12.61
CA THR A 162 -1.41 -13.51 12.76
C THR A 162 -1.50 -12.91 14.16
N PHE A 163 -0.42 -12.98 14.94
CA PHE A 163 -0.44 -12.63 16.37
C PHE A 163 -0.90 -11.19 16.62
N TYR A 164 -0.31 -10.20 15.94
CA TYR A 164 -0.66 -8.79 16.14
C TYR A 164 -2.09 -8.47 15.72
N GLU A 165 -2.56 -9.08 14.63
CA GLU A 165 -3.93 -8.92 14.14
C GLU A 165 -4.95 -9.51 15.14
N MET A 166 -4.61 -10.62 15.80
CA MET A 166 -5.43 -11.21 16.86
C MET A 166 -5.53 -10.28 18.08
N VAL A 167 -4.44 -9.64 18.48
CA VAL A 167 -4.41 -8.70 19.61
C VAL A 167 -5.21 -7.43 19.28
N GLU A 168 -5.08 -6.88 18.08
CA GLU A 168 -5.76 -5.64 17.67
C GLU A 168 -7.29 -5.80 17.63
N LYS A 169 -7.79 -6.96 17.19
CA LYS A 169 -9.25 -7.18 17.06
C LYS A 169 -9.97 -7.39 18.39
N GLY A 170 -9.25 -7.78 19.46
CA GLY A 170 -9.82 -7.98 20.80
C GLY A 170 -10.89 -9.10 20.88
N ALA A 171 -11.23 -9.51 22.11
CA ALA A 171 -12.34 -10.44 22.35
C ALA A 171 -13.67 -9.69 22.58
N PRO A 172 -14.83 -10.26 22.16
CA PRO A 172 -14.99 -11.57 21.55
C PRO A 172 -15.13 -11.43 20.02
N PHE A 173 -14.00 -11.46 19.31
CA PHE A 173 -14.02 -11.86 17.91
C PHE A 173 -14.56 -13.29 17.80
N ASN A 174 -15.38 -13.58 16.79
CA ASN A 174 -15.86 -14.95 16.56
C ASN A 174 -14.66 -15.85 16.34
N LEU A 175 -14.37 -16.75 17.28
CA LEU A 175 -13.21 -17.66 17.26
C LEU A 175 -13.11 -18.48 15.96
N TRP A 176 -14.22 -18.62 15.25
CA TRP A 176 -14.38 -19.33 13.98
C TRP A 176 -13.91 -18.52 12.76
N LYS A 177 -13.65 -17.22 12.91
CA LYS A 177 -13.13 -16.34 11.86
C LYS A 177 -11.63 -16.10 11.96
N VAL A 178 -10.94 -16.76 12.89
CA VAL A 178 -9.49 -16.59 13.08
C VAL A 178 -8.73 -17.02 11.81
N GLU A 179 -9.26 -17.99 11.07
CA GLU A 179 -8.77 -18.43 9.76
C GLU A 179 -8.88 -17.35 8.66
N GLU A 180 -9.69 -16.30 8.85
CA GLU A 180 -9.83 -15.18 7.90
C GLU A 180 -8.79 -14.06 8.17
N LEU A 181 -8.05 -14.11 9.29
CA LEU A 181 -7.03 -13.10 9.55
C LEU A 181 -5.82 -13.30 8.65
N VAL A 182 -5.47 -12.24 7.92
CA VAL A 182 -4.30 -12.17 7.04
C VAL A 182 -3.34 -11.16 7.62
N HIS A 183 -2.05 -11.50 7.67
CA HIS A 183 -1.04 -10.59 8.21
C HIS A 183 -0.98 -9.27 7.40
N THR A 184 -0.79 -8.13 8.07
CA THR A 184 -0.64 -6.80 7.43
C THR A 184 0.29 -6.83 6.22
N LEU A 185 1.47 -7.44 6.34
CA LEU A 185 2.47 -7.53 5.27
C LEU A 185 2.05 -8.44 4.10
N GLN A 186 1.23 -9.46 4.36
CA GLN A 186 0.65 -10.25 3.28
C GLN A 186 -0.36 -9.44 2.48
N ARG A 187 -1.12 -8.56 3.16
CA ARG A 187 -2.08 -7.66 2.51
C ARG A 187 -1.40 -6.54 1.71
N THR A 188 -0.35 -5.92 2.26
CA THR A 188 0.38 -4.84 1.57
C THR A 188 1.28 -5.34 0.45
N HIS A 189 1.88 -6.53 0.62
CA HIS A 189 2.78 -7.14 -0.36
C HIS A 189 2.22 -8.45 -0.93
N ALA A 190 0.96 -8.45 -1.37
CA ALA A 190 0.30 -9.63 -1.93
C ALA A 190 1.09 -10.29 -3.08
N SER A 191 1.83 -9.51 -3.88
CA SER A 191 2.69 -10.00 -4.96
C SER A 191 3.84 -10.90 -4.47
N PHE A 192 4.32 -10.73 -3.24
CA PHE A 192 5.41 -11.53 -2.70
C PHE A 192 4.97 -12.94 -2.29
N PHE A 193 3.70 -13.07 -1.91
CA PHE A 193 3.06 -14.28 -1.39
C PHE A 193 2.14 -14.97 -2.39
N SER A 194 1.92 -14.35 -3.55
CA SER A 194 1.43 -15.06 -4.72
C SER A 194 2.53 -16.05 -5.11
N GLU A 195 2.47 -17.25 -4.54
CA GLU A 195 3.11 -18.40 -5.15
C GLU A 195 2.59 -18.48 -6.59
N GLU A 196 3.41 -18.98 -7.51
CA GLU A 196 2.96 -19.45 -8.81
C GLU A 196 1.98 -20.62 -8.58
N LYS A 197 0.81 -20.34 -8.00
CA LYS A 197 -0.38 -21.14 -8.21
C LYS A 197 -0.56 -21.04 -9.71
N GLU A 198 -0.16 -22.11 -10.40
CA GLU A 198 -0.60 -22.40 -11.74
C GLU A 198 -2.00 -21.83 -11.88
N VAL A 199 -2.17 -21.00 -12.90
CA VAL A 199 -3.46 -20.43 -13.26
C VAL A 199 -4.40 -21.61 -13.45
N VAL A 200 -5.09 -22.01 -12.38
CA VAL A 200 -6.30 -22.80 -12.48
C VAL A 200 -7.29 -21.82 -13.07
N SER A 201 -7.31 -21.85 -14.39
CA SER A 201 -8.31 -21.25 -15.24
C SER A 201 -9.68 -21.43 -14.60
N SER A 202 -10.28 -20.33 -14.17
CA SER A 202 -11.61 -19.96 -14.63
C SER A 202 -12.08 -18.68 -13.94
N VAL A 203 -12.09 -17.59 -14.70
CA VAL A 203 -13.01 -16.45 -14.47
C VAL A 203 -14.44 -16.87 -14.88
N GLY A 204 -14.79 -18.13 -14.64
CA GLY A 204 -16.10 -18.70 -14.88
C GLY A 204 -16.66 -19.09 -13.53
N GLU A 205 -17.85 -18.59 -13.22
CA GLU A 205 -18.66 -19.06 -12.09
C GLU A 205 -18.56 -20.59 -11.98
N CYS A 206 -18.36 -21.10 -10.76
CA CYS A 206 -18.34 -22.54 -10.49
C CYS A 206 -19.66 -23.15 -10.97
N LYS A 207 -19.68 -23.68 -12.20
CA LYS A 207 -20.85 -24.39 -12.72
C LYS A 207 -20.80 -25.82 -12.20
N PRO A 208 -21.93 -26.36 -11.71
CA PRO A 208 -21.98 -27.76 -11.35
C PRO A 208 -21.61 -28.62 -12.56
N LEU A 209 -20.82 -29.68 -12.35
CA LEU A 209 -20.44 -30.66 -13.39
C LEU A 209 -21.67 -31.24 -14.12
N ASN A 210 -22.82 -31.24 -13.44
CA ASN A 210 -24.09 -31.59 -14.02
C ASN A 210 -24.80 -30.34 -14.59
N ALA A 211 -24.80 -30.22 -15.92
CA ALA A 211 -25.43 -29.12 -16.66
C ALA A 211 -26.97 -29.01 -16.47
N ALA A 212 -27.60 -30.03 -15.88
CA ALA A 212 -29.02 -30.00 -15.53
C ALA A 212 -29.31 -29.20 -14.26
N ILE A 213 -28.31 -28.93 -13.42
CA ILE A 213 -28.45 -28.16 -12.19
C ILE A 213 -28.15 -26.70 -12.52
N ARG A 214 -29.18 -25.86 -12.63
CA ARG A 214 -29.01 -24.43 -12.90
C ARG A 214 -29.25 -23.58 -11.66
N ASN A 215 -30.19 -24.02 -10.81
CA ASN A 215 -30.52 -23.41 -9.53
C ASN A 215 -30.49 -24.45 -8.40
N ASP A 216 -30.39 -24.01 -7.13
CA ASP A 216 -30.39 -24.88 -5.95
C ASP A 216 -31.62 -25.79 -5.84
N THR A 217 -32.73 -25.39 -6.45
CA THR A 217 -33.98 -26.17 -6.53
C THR A 217 -33.87 -27.39 -7.44
N ASP A 218 -32.91 -27.40 -8.37
CA ASP A 218 -32.70 -28.47 -9.33
C ASP A 218 -31.83 -29.60 -8.75
N ILE A 219 -31.26 -29.39 -7.55
CA ILE A 219 -30.50 -30.41 -6.83
C ILE A 219 -31.51 -31.43 -6.29
N PRO A 220 -31.50 -32.68 -6.78
CA PRO A 220 -32.45 -33.69 -6.34
C PRO A 220 -32.22 -33.98 -4.85
N ARG A 221 -33.25 -33.78 -4.02
CA ARG A 221 -33.20 -34.16 -2.61
C ARG A 221 -33.11 -35.68 -2.51
N ARG A 222 -31.97 -36.17 -2.04
CA ARG A 222 -31.75 -37.60 -1.84
C ARG A 222 -32.71 -38.11 -0.76
N THR A 223 -33.65 -38.96 -1.14
CA THR A 223 -34.54 -39.64 -0.19
C THR A 223 -33.83 -40.88 0.33
N LEU A 224 -33.51 -40.88 1.62
CA LEU A 224 -32.83 -41.99 2.27
C LEU A 224 -33.88 -42.93 2.84
N THR A 225 -33.97 -44.13 2.26
CA THR A 225 -35.00 -45.12 2.58
C THR A 225 -34.57 -46.14 3.63
N SER A 226 -33.27 -46.23 3.93
CA SER A 226 -32.71 -47.16 4.91
C SER A 226 -31.72 -46.47 5.85
N ARG A 227 -31.66 -46.95 7.10
CA ARG A 227 -30.76 -46.43 8.14
C ARG A 227 -29.29 -46.48 7.73
N ASP A 228 -28.86 -47.55 7.06
CA ASP A 228 -27.46 -47.70 6.64
C ASP A 228 -27.07 -46.66 5.58
N LYS A 229 -27.99 -46.31 4.68
CA LYS A 229 -27.78 -45.23 3.70
C LYS A 229 -27.70 -43.85 4.37
N VAL A 230 -28.38 -43.66 5.50
CA VAL A 230 -28.26 -42.43 6.30
C VAL A 230 -26.87 -42.34 6.91
N LEU A 231 -26.40 -43.43 7.53
CA LEU A 231 -25.08 -43.49 8.15
C LEU A 231 -23.94 -43.30 7.14
N GLU A 232 -24.05 -43.85 5.92
CA GLU A 232 -23.08 -43.59 4.85
C GLU A 232 -23.14 -42.13 4.35
N CYS A 233 -24.31 -41.51 4.33
CA CYS A 233 -24.46 -40.11 3.93
C CYS A 233 -23.89 -39.14 4.95
N ASP A 234 -23.97 -39.43 6.25
CA ASP A 234 -23.35 -38.60 7.30
C ASP A 234 -21.82 -38.52 7.10
N ILE A 235 -21.20 -39.62 6.67
CA ILE A 235 -19.77 -39.68 6.30
C ILE A 235 -19.49 -38.89 5.00
N SER A 236 -20.46 -38.87 4.08
CA SER A 236 -20.35 -38.22 2.77
C SER A 236 -20.70 -36.72 2.78
N GLY A 237 -21.43 -36.25 3.80
CA GLY A 237 -21.92 -34.87 3.94
C GLY A 237 -20.91 -33.91 4.59
N GLY A 238 -19.66 -34.35 4.77
CA GLY A 238 -18.60 -33.54 5.37
C GLY A 238 -18.50 -33.64 6.89
N TYR A 239 -19.32 -34.47 7.56
CA TYR A 239 -19.17 -34.75 8.98
C TYR A 239 -18.19 -35.92 9.19
N ASP A 240 -16.89 -35.62 9.17
CA ASP A 240 -15.87 -36.54 9.68
C ASP A 240 -15.60 -36.22 11.15
N SER A 241 -15.90 -37.16 12.05
CA SER A 241 -15.67 -37.01 13.48
C SER A 241 -14.21 -36.63 13.80
N LYS A 242 -13.24 -37.04 12.99
CA LYS A 242 -11.83 -36.66 13.17
C LYS A 242 -11.61 -35.18 12.88
N LEU A 243 -12.26 -34.66 11.84
CA LEU A 243 -12.14 -33.26 11.41
C LEU A 243 -12.83 -32.34 12.42
N VAL A 244 -13.98 -32.76 12.97
CA VAL A 244 -14.66 -32.07 14.07
C VAL A 244 -13.80 -32.06 15.33
N ASN A 245 -13.26 -33.22 15.74
CA ASN A 245 -12.37 -33.30 16.91
C ASN A 245 -11.15 -32.39 16.75
N HIS A 246 -10.52 -32.38 15.58
CA HIS A 246 -9.38 -31.51 15.30
C HIS A 246 -9.73 -30.01 15.41
N ARG A 247 -10.89 -29.59 14.88
CA ARG A 247 -11.36 -28.20 15.04
C ARG A 247 -11.66 -27.86 16.49
N CYS A 248 -12.25 -28.78 17.25
CA CYS A 248 -12.50 -28.60 18.68
C CYS A 248 -11.20 -28.51 19.49
N GLU A 249 -10.19 -29.34 19.19
CA GLU A 249 -8.86 -29.27 19.81
C GLU A 249 -8.21 -27.90 19.56
N ILE A 250 -8.18 -27.43 18.31
CA ILE A 250 -7.65 -26.10 17.97
C ILE A 250 -8.38 -24.99 18.73
N GLN A 251 -9.71 -25.06 18.82
CA GLN A 251 -10.49 -24.06 19.57
C GLN A 251 -10.19 -24.07 21.07
N VAL A 252 -10.01 -25.26 21.66
CA VAL A 252 -9.65 -25.40 23.08
C VAL A 252 -8.23 -24.87 23.31
N ASP A 253 -7.28 -25.20 22.44
CA ASP A 253 -5.90 -24.71 22.54
C ASP A 253 -5.84 -23.20 22.41
N LEU A 254 -6.56 -22.60 21.44
CA LEU A 254 -6.70 -21.15 21.33
C LEU A 254 -7.29 -20.55 22.60
N LEU A 255 -8.36 -21.12 23.18
CA LEU A 255 -8.93 -20.63 24.44
C LEU A 255 -7.93 -20.74 25.61
N LEU A 256 -7.12 -21.79 25.67
CA LEU A 256 -6.12 -21.99 26.72
C LEU A 256 -4.94 -21.03 26.58
N PHE A 257 -4.40 -20.82 25.38
CA PHE A 257 -3.34 -19.85 25.11
C PHE A 257 -3.74 -18.42 25.50
N TRP A 258 -5.02 -18.08 25.36
CA TRP A 258 -5.55 -16.77 25.76
C TRP A 258 -5.77 -16.60 27.26
N ASN A 259 -5.93 -17.69 28.03
CA ASN A 259 -6.03 -17.60 29.50
C ASN A 259 -4.66 -17.59 30.20
N LEU A 260 -3.57 -17.82 29.45
CA LEU A 260 -2.19 -17.82 29.94
C LEU A 260 -1.46 -16.48 29.69
N VAL A 261 -2.03 -15.57 28.89
CA VAL A 261 -1.59 -14.19 28.66
C VAL A 261 -2.43 -13.24 29.51
#